data_AF-A0A6V7I4M0-F1
#
_entry.id   AF-A0A6V7I4M0-F1
#
_cell.length_a   1.000
_cell.length_b   1.000
_cell.length_c   1.000
_cell.angle_alpha   90.00
_cell.angle_beta   90.00
_cell.angle_gamma   90.00
#
_symmetry.space_group_name_H-M   'P 1'
#
loop_
_entity.id
_entity.type
_entity.pdbx_description
1 polymer ?
#
loop_
_entity_poly.entity_id
_entity_poly.type
_entity_poly.pdbx_seq_one_letter_code
_entity_poly.pdbx_strand_id
1 'polypeptide(L)'
;VNIKQEELSSTEKTGTSDEETCETNSANQNYPPLKLNAEEKRLLQKEGITLPTHYPLTKSEERDLKRIRRKIRNKISAQDSRKRKKEYVDGLEDRVKQCTEENMTLLKRIKALQTQNQSLAGQLKRLQALIQKGNKSAQPATCLMVLLLSLALVAAPNLRPHSSNNNSSELSRKQDQQEKMPPLA
;
A
#
# COMPACT_ATOMS: atom_id res chain seq x y z
N VAL A 1 1.52 25.22 27.45
CA VAL A 1 2.75 24.68 28.09
C VAL A 1 3.73 24.32 26.98
N ASN A 2 4.92 24.88 26.81
CA ASN A 2 5.55 26.10 27.28
C ASN A 2 6.66 26.40 26.24
N ILE A 3 6.75 27.66 25.81
CA ILE A 3 7.80 28.22 24.95
C ILE A 3 8.98 28.62 25.85
N LYS A 4 10.22 28.40 25.39
CA LYS A 4 11.49 28.98 25.88
C LYS A 4 12.47 28.81 24.70
N GLN A 5 13.00 29.80 23.98
CA GLN A 5 13.52 31.14 24.31
C GLN A 5 14.53 31.11 25.46
N GLU A 6 15.80 31.01 25.11
CA GLU A 6 16.91 31.55 25.89
C GLU A 6 17.65 32.57 25.02
N GLU A 7 17.38 33.84 25.30
CA GLU A 7 18.38 34.90 25.21
C GLU A 7 19.31 34.78 26.41
N LEU A 8 20.62 34.93 26.19
CA LEU A 8 21.54 35.38 27.22
C LEU A 8 22.49 36.42 26.61
N SER A 9 22.14 37.67 26.89
CA SER A 9 23.01 38.85 26.90
C SER A 9 24.09 38.68 27.98
N SER A 10 25.32 39.09 27.68
CA SER A 10 26.21 39.78 28.65
C SER A 10 27.35 40.49 27.93
N THR A 11 27.41 41.79 28.17
CA THR A 11 28.38 42.77 27.69
C THR A 11 29.62 42.83 28.61
N GLU A 12 30.74 43.19 27.99
CA GLU A 12 31.95 43.85 28.55
C GLU A 12 32.89 43.09 29.51
N LYS A 13 34.14 42.89 29.07
CA LYS A 13 35.27 43.74 29.50
C LYS A 13 36.56 43.54 28.69
N THR A 14 37.26 44.67 28.62
CA THR A 14 38.48 45.07 27.90
C THR A 14 39.80 44.43 28.35
N GLY A 15 40.74 44.33 27.40
CA GLY A 15 42.19 44.14 27.59
C GLY A 15 42.82 43.71 26.26
N THR A 16 43.26 44.64 25.39
CA THR A 16 44.62 45.20 25.29
C THR A 16 45.69 44.17 24.90
N SER A 17 46.40 44.49 23.80
CA SER A 17 47.70 43.96 23.34
C SER A 17 47.67 42.55 22.73
N ASP A 18 48.09 42.27 21.48
CA ASP A 18 49.05 42.96 20.60
C ASP A 18 48.67 42.78 19.11
N GLU A 19 48.57 43.90 18.38
CA GLU A 19 48.69 43.89 16.93
C GLU A 19 50.18 43.82 16.57
N GLU A 20 50.65 42.67 16.11
CA GLU A 20 51.86 42.61 15.29
C GLU A 20 51.47 42.89 13.84
N THR A 21 51.39 44.17 13.49
CA THR A 21 51.51 44.62 12.12
C THR A 21 52.97 44.51 11.69
N CYS A 22 53.29 43.52 10.87
CA CYS A 22 54.55 43.50 10.14
C CYS A 22 54.51 44.56 9.04
N GLU A 23 54.95 45.76 9.40
CA GLU A 23 55.21 46.85 8.48
C GLU A 23 56.37 46.49 7.54
N THR A 24 56.04 46.07 6.31
CA THR A 24 57.00 46.07 5.20
C THR A 24 56.67 47.20 4.23
N ASN A 25 57.43 48.28 4.38
CA ASN A 25 57.85 49.28 3.40
C ASN A 25 56.83 49.76 2.33
N SER A 26 56.46 51.03 2.51
CA SER A 26 55.88 51.97 1.55
C SER A 26 56.55 51.94 0.16
N ALA A 27 55.93 51.28 -0.81
CA ALA A 27 56.18 51.52 -2.24
C ALA A 27 55.03 51.16 -3.21
N ASN A 28 53.90 50.57 -2.77
CA ASN A 28 53.01 49.85 -3.70
C ASN A 28 51.50 50.14 -3.59
N GLN A 29 51.10 51.38 -3.33
CA GLN A 29 49.69 51.83 -3.39
C GLN A 29 49.14 51.93 -4.84
N ASN A 30 49.93 51.61 -5.87
CA ASN A 30 49.55 51.79 -7.27
C ASN A 30 48.91 50.53 -7.92
N TYR A 31 48.72 49.45 -7.17
CA TYR A 31 48.16 48.19 -7.68
C TYR A 31 46.93 47.75 -6.90
N PRO A 32 45.96 47.08 -7.57
CA PRO A 32 44.72 46.70 -6.93
C PRO A 32 44.94 45.72 -5.76
N PRO A 33 44.09 45.78 -4.71
CA PRO A 33 44.16 44.86 -3.59
C PRO A 33 43.74 43.43 -3.97
N LEU A 34 44.42 42.44 -3.39
CA LEU A 34 44.08 41.03 -3.55
C LEU A 34 42.82 40.70 -2.76
N LYS A 35 41.73 40.40 -3.47
CA LYS A 35 40.45 39.99 -2.86
C LYS A 35 40.42 38.48 -2.64
N LEU A 36 40.35 38.08 -1.37
CA LEU A 36 40.19 36.70 -0.91
C LEU A 36 38.90 36.56 -0.10
N ASN A 37 38.11 35.53 -0.38
CA ASN A 37 36.94 35.19 0.44
C ASN A 37 37.36 34.48 1.75
N ALA A 38 36.43 34.31 2.68
CA ALA A 38 36.70 33.69 3.98
C ALA A 38 37.23 32.26 3.87
N GLU A 39 36.74 31.47 2.91
CA GLU A 39 37.18 30.08 2.72
C GLU A 39 38.58 29.99 2.10
N GLU A 40 38.90 30.87 1.14
CA GLU A 40 40.21 31.02 0.53
C GLU A 40 41.25 31.42 1.59
N LYS A 41 40.95 32.42 2.42
CA LYS A 41 41.81 32.82 3.55
C LYS A 41 42.05 31.66 4.51
N ARG A 42 40.97 30.95 4.89
CA ARG A 42 41.06 29.80 5.80
C ARG A 42 41.90 28.66 5.21
N LEU A 43 41.76 28.38 3.91
CA LEU A 43 42.50 27.29 3.27
C LEU A 43 43.96 27.65 3.02
N LEU A 44 44.26 28.91 2.69
CA LEU A 44 45.63 29.44 2.62
C LEU A 44 46.34 29.31 3.97
N GLN A 45 45.70 29.76 5.05
CA GLN A 45 46.23 29.64 6.40
C GLN A 45 46.47 28.16 6.80
N LYS A 46 45.53 27.27 6.48
CA LYS A 46 45.66 25.83 6.74
C LYS A 46 46.86 25.20 6.02
N GLU A 47 47.17 25.67 4.83
CA GLU A 47 48.29 25.15 4.01
C GLU A 47 49.59 25.92 4.27
N GLY A 48 49.60 26.90 5.19
CA GLY A 48 50.78 27.70 5.53
C GLY A 48 51.23 28.65 4.42
N ILE A 49 50.33 29.02 3.51
CA ILE A 49 50.64 29.87 2.35
C ILE A 49 50.24 31.31 2.68
N THR A 50 51.23 32.20 2.73
CA THR A 50 51.03 33.64 2.88
C THR A 50 51.08 34.32 1.52
N LEU A 51 50.13 35.21 1.23
CA LEU A 51 50.09 35.99 -0.01
C LEU A 51 50.17 37.49 0.31
N PRO A 52 50.81 38.31 -0.55
CA PRO A 52 50.78 39.76 -0.46
C PRO A 52 49.36 40.32 -0.49
N THR A 53 49.15 41.46 0.18
CA THR A 53 47.84 42.13 0.26
C THR A 53 47.42 42.75 -1.08
N HIS A 54 48.35 43.11 -1.96
CA HIS A 54 48.11 43.78 -3.25
C HIS A 54 48.86 43.07 -4.37
N TYR A 55 48.39 43.24 -5.61
CA TYR A 55 49.10 42.76 -6.80
C TYR A 55 50.41 43.57 -7.04
N PRO A 56 51.33 43.08 -7.88
CA PRO A 56 51.37 41.79 -8.57
C PRO A 56 51.82 40.62 -7.67
N LEU A 57 51.31 39.42 -7.96
CA LEU A 57 51.75 38.17 -7.32
C LEU A 57 52.93 37.60 -8.11
N THR A 58 53.86 36.94 -7.42
CA THR A 58 54.89 36.12 -8.05
C THR A 58 54.27 34.89 -8.73
N LYS A 59 54.97 34.31 -9.71
CA LYS A 59 54.50 33.09 -10.40
C LYS A 59 54.22 31.91 -9.44
N SER A 60 54.93 31.81 -8.31
CA SER A 60 54.66 30.82 -7.27
C SER A 60 53.33 31.10 -6.57
N GLU A 61 53.13 32.33 -6.11
CA GLU A 61 51.92 32.76 -5.38
C GLU A 61 50.65 32.64 -6.23
N GLU A 62 50.73 32.97 -7.53
CA GLU A 62 49.62 32.77 -8.46
C GLU A 62 49.25 31.29 -8.61
N ARG A 63 50.26 30.40 -8.70
CA ARG A 63 50.02 28.95 -8.79
C ARG A 63 49.36 28.43 -7.52
N ASP A 64 49.75 28.94 -6.36
CA ASP A 64 49.20 28.53 -5.07
C ASP A 64 47.77 29.02 -4.88
N LEU A 65 47.49 30.30 -5.16
CA LEU A 65 46.13 30.84 -5.15
C LEU A 65 45.22 30.08 -6.12
N LYS A 66 45.71 29.76 -7.32
CA LYS A 66 44.98 28.95 -8.32
C LYS A 66 44.69 27.54 -7.80
N ARG A 67 45.65 26.90 -7.11
CA ARG A 67 45.48 25.58 -6.48
C ARG A 67 44.41 25.62 -5.39
N ILE A 68 44.44 26.63 -4.52
CA ILE A 68 43.45 26.85 -3.45
C ILE A 68 42.04 27.01 -4.03
N ARG A 69 41.88 27.90 -5.02
CA ARG A 69 40.59 28.10 -5.72
C ARG A 69 40.07 26.83 -6.38
N ARG A 70 40.96 26.02 -6.97
CA ARG A 70 40.61 24.71 -7.53
C ARG A 70 40.18 23.71 -6.47
N LYS A 71 40.89 23.63 -5.33
CA LYS A 71 40.52 22.78 -4.19
C LYS A 71 39.11 23.11 -3.69
N ILE A 72 38.78 24.39 -3.56
CA ILE A 72 37.44 24.85 -3.14
C ILE A 72 36.37 24.44 -4.15
N ARG A 73 36.54 24.72 -5.45
CA ARG A 73 35.55 24.30 -6.46
C ARG A 73 35.35 22.79 -6.49
N ASN A 74 36.42 22.01 -6.40
CA ASN A 74 36.33 20.55 -6.37
C ASN A 74 35.56 20.06 -5.15
N LYS A 75 35.84 20.62 -3.97
CA LYS A 75 35.11 20.31 -2.73
C LYS A 75 33.60 20.53 -2.90
N ILE A 76 33.20 21.66 -3.48
CA ILE A 76 31.78 21.98 -3.74
C ILE A 76 31.18 20.99 -4.73
N SER A 77 31.83 20.76 -5.88
CA SER A 77 31.32 19.83 -6.89
C SER A 77 31.21 18.38 -6.38
N ALA A 78 32.15 17.93 -5.55
CA ALA A 78 32.09 16.62 -4.91
C ALA A 78 30.93 16.53 -3.92
N GLN A 79 30.68 17.59 -3.14
CA GLN A 79 29.54 17.66 -2.23
C GLN A 79 28.21 17.62 -3.00
N ASP A 80 28.06 18.41 -4.04
CA ASP A 80 26.84 18.44 -4.87
C ASP A 80 26.59 17.12 -5.58
N SER A 81 27.65 16.44 -6.03
CA SER A 81 27.55 15.10 -6.60
C SER A 81 27.05 14.09 -5.57
N ARG A 82 27.61 14.11 -4.36
CA ARG A 82 27.17 13.24 -3.26
C ARG A 82 25.73 13.55 -2.85
N LYS A 83 25.35 14.82 -2.76
CA LYS A 83 23.99 15.27 -2.45
C LYS A 83 22.99 14.75 -3.48
N ARG A 84 23.25 14.93 -4.78
CA ARG A 84 22.40 14.41 -5.86
C ARG A 84 22.28 12.90 -5.83
N LYS A 85 23.37 12.18 -5.58
CA LYS A 85 23.33 10.71 -5.47
C LYS A 85 22.49 10.27 -4.28
N LYS A 86 22.62 10.94 -3.13
CA LYS A 86 21.79 10.70 -1.95
C LYS A 86 20.32 10.92 -2.26
N GLU A 87 19.94 12.09 -2.77
CA GLU A 87 18.55 12.41 -3.12
C GLU A 87 17.94 11.41 -4.11
N TYR A 88 18.72 10.93 -5.08
CA TYR A 88 18.27 9.89 -5.99
C TYR A 88 18.02 8.54 -5.30
N VAL A 89 18.92 8.12 -4.41
CA VAL A 89 18.77 6.87 -3.65
C VAL A 89 17.59 6.98 -2.69
N ASP A 90 17.51 8.06 -1.91
CA ASP A 90 16.40 8.35 -0.99
C ASP A 90 15.05 8.31 -1.77
N GLY A 91 14.98 8.94 -2.95
CA GLY A 91 13.79 8.90 -3.79
C GLY A 91 13.45 7.51 -4.36
N LEU A 92 14.44 6.64 -4.60
CA LEU A 92 14.18 5.24 -4.96
C LEU A 92 13.63 4.45 -3.76
N GLU A 93 14.22 4.64 -2.57
CA GLU A 93 13.77 4.00 -1.34
C GLU A 93 12.33 4.38 -1.01
N ASP A 94 11.97 5.66 -1.14
CA ASP A 94 10.61 6.16 -0.93
C ASP A 94 9.62 5.54 -1.92
N ARG A 95 9.97 5.42 -3.20
CA ARG A 95 9.12 4.77 -4.21
C ARG A 95 8.90 3.29 -3.92
N VAL A 96 9.95 2.58 -3.50
CA VAL A 96 9.83 1.16 -3.11
C VAL A 96 8.94 1.03 -1.88
N LYS A 97 9.08 1.91 -0.89
CA LYS A 97 8.25 1.94 0.31
C LYS A 97 6.77 2.16 -0.05
N GLN A 98 6.47 3.16 -0.87
CA GLN A 98 5.10 3.45 -1.32
C GLN A 98 4.49 2.27 -2.09
N CYS A 99 5.22 1.72 -3.06
CA CYS A 99 4.76 0.57 -3.84
C CYS A 99 4.49 -0.65 -2.93
N THR A 100 5.34 -0.87 -1.92
CA THR A 100 5.18 -1.96 -0.96
C THR A 100 3.91 -1.76 -0.11
N GLU A 101 3.66 -0.53 0.35
CA GLU A 101 2.46 -0.19 1.13
C GLU A 101 1.16 -0.34 0.30
N GLU A 102 1.18 0.12 -0.95
CA GLU A 102 0.08 -0.05 -1.90
C GLU A 102 -0.18 -1.54 -2.16
N ASN A 103 0.87 -2.32 -2.39
CA ASN A 103 0.76 -3.76 -2.61
C ASN A 103 0.17 -4.47 -1.38
N MET A 104 0.63 -4.14 -0.18
CA MET A 104 0.05 -4.66 1.07
C MET A 104 -1.44 -4.33 1.21
N THR A 105 -1.83 -3.11 0.84
CA THR A 105 -3.24 -2.67 0.88
C THR A 105 -4.09 -3.44 -0.13
N LEU A 106 -3.61 -3.61 -1.36
CA LEU A 106 -4.28 -4.38 -2.40
C LEU A 106 -4.44 -5.85 -1.99
N LEU A 107 -3.39 -6.47 -1.44
CA LEU A 107 -3.44 -7.85 -0.95
C LEU A 107 -4.48 -8.03 0.16
N LYS A 108 -4.55 -7.09 1.11
CA LYS A 108 -5.61 -7.08 2.15
C LYS A 108 -7.00 -6.99 1.52
N ARG A 109 -7.18 -6.14 0.50
CA ARG A 109 -8.46 -5.98 -0.20
C ARG A 109 -8.86 -7.25 -0.95
N ILE A 110 -7.93 -7.88 -1.65
CA ILE A 110 -8.15 -9.16 -2.35
C ILE A 110 -8.59 -10.23 -1.34
N LYS A 111 -7.88 -10.37 -0.21
CA LYS A 111 -8.23 -11.35 0.82
C LYS A 111 -9.61 -11.12 1.41
N ALA A 112 -9.97 -9.86 1.66
CA ALA A 112 -11.30 -9.49 2.15
C ALA A 112 -12.39 -9.87 1.13
N LEU A 113 -12.21 -9.52 -0.14
CA LEU A 113 -13.14 -9.84 -1.22
C LEU A 113 -13.27 -11.35 -1.44
N GLN A 114 -12.16 -12.09 -1.40
CA GLN A 114 -12.16 -13.55 -1.53
C GLN A 114 -12.96 -14.21 -0.40
N THR A 115 -12.81 -13.72 0.83
CA THR A 115 -13.59 -14.19 2.00
C THR A 115 -15.08 -13.89 1.84
N GLN A 116 -15.43 -12.68 1.39
CA GLN A 116 -16.83 -12.30 1.12
C GLN A 116 -17.45 -13.16 0.02
N ASN A 117 -16.72 -13.35 -1.09
CA ASN A 117 -17.18 -14.17 -2.21
C ASN A 117 -17.40 -15.63 -1.78
N GLN A 118 -16.47 -16.20 -1.00
CA GLN A 118 -16.63 -17.55 -0.46
C GLN A 118 -17.86 -17.67 0.47
N SER A 119 -18.11 -16.66 1.30
CA SER A 119 -19.31 -16.62 2.15
C SER A 119 -20.59 -16.58 1.33
N LEU A 120 -20.68 -15.67 0.35
CA LEU A 120 -21.84 -15.54 -0.55
C LEU A 120 -22.08 -16.81 -1.36
N ALA A 121 -21.03 -17.40 -1.94
CA ALA A 121 -21.12 -18.67 -2.64
C ALA A 121 -21.63 -19.81 -1.72
N GLY A 122 -21.20 -19.81 -0.46
CA GLY A 122 -21.71 -20.74 0.56
C GLY A 122 -23.19 -20.54 0.85
N GLN A 123 -23.65 -19.29 0.96
CA GLN A 123 -25.07 -18.97 1.16
C GLN A 123 -25.93 -19.40 -0.04
N LEU A 124 -25.46 -19.15 -1.26
CA LEU A 124 -26.15 -19.58 -2.48
C LEU A 124 -26.27 -21.12 -2.54
N LYS A 125 -25.19 -21.85 -2.22
CA LYS A 125 -25.25 -23.33 -2.16
C LYS A 125 -26.26 -23.83 -1.12
N ARG A 126 -26.33 -23.20 0.05
CA ARG A 126 -27.32 -23.54 1.09
C ARG A 126 -28.76 -23.28 0.60
N LEU A 127 -29.02 -22.12 -0.01
CA LEU A 127 -30.32 -21.79 -0.58
C LEU A 127 -30.72 -22.75 -1.70
N GLN A 128 -29.80 -23.07 -2.62
CA GLN A 128 -30.04 -24.04 -3.68
C GLN A 128 -30.41 -25.42 -3.13
N ALA A 129 -29.72 -25.89 -2.08
CA ALA A 129 -30.04 -27.15 -1.42
C ALA A 129 -31.44 -27.14 -0.76
N LEU A 130 -31.84 -26.01 -0.16
CA LEU A 130 -33.19 -25.86 0.41
C LEU A 130 -34.28 -25.88 -0.68
N ILE A 131 -34.07 -25.17 -1.80
CA ILE A 131 -35.02 -25.16 -2.93
C ILE A 131 -35.13 -26.56 -3.54
N GLN A 132 -34.01 -27.24 -3.80
CA GLN A 132 -34.02 -28.61 -4.33
C GLN A 132 -34.73 -29.59 -3.39
N LYS A 133 -34.57 -29.42 -2.06
CA LYS A 133 -35.27 -30.25 -1.05
C LYS A 133 -36.77 -29.93 -0.96
N GLY A 134 -37.18 -28.70 -1.23
CA GLY A 134 -38.59 -28.27 -1.30
C GLY A 134 -39.29 -28.68 -2.60
N ASN A 135 -38.53 -28.85 -3.69
CA ASN A 135 -39.02 -29.29 -5.00
C ASN A 135 -39.24 -30.81 -5.11
N LYS A 136 -39.69 -31.47 -4.04
CA LYS A 136 -40.34 -32.77 -4.21
C LYS A 136 -41.56 -32.51 -5.08
N SER A 137 -41.46 -32.83 -6.37
CA SER A 137 -42.51 -32.65 -7.36
C SER A 137 -43.82 -33.07 -6.70
N ALA A 138 -44.81 -32.16 -6.64
CA ALA A 138 -46.17 -32.57 -6.35
C ALA A 138 -46.43 -33.78 -7.25
N GLN A 139 -46.76 -34.92 -6.66
CA GLN A 139 -46.97 -36.15 -7.43
C GLN A 139 -47.91 -35.78 -8.58
N PRO A 140 -47.56 -36.06 -9.85
CA PRO A 140 -48.42 -35.73 -10.98
C PRO A 140 -49.86 -36.21 -10.74
N ALA A 141 -50.01 -37.34 -10.03
CA ALA A 141 -51.27 -37.86 -9.51
C ALA A 141 -52.06 -36.87 -8.63
N THR A 142 -51.44 -36.12 -7.73
CA THR A 142 -52.13 -35.12 -6.89
C THR A 142 -52.62 -33.94 -7.73
N CYS A 143 -51.81 -33.48 -8.69
CA CYS A 143 -52.19 -32.40 -9.59
C CYS A 143 -53.35 -32.83 -10.50
N LEU A 144 -53.28 -34.06 -11.05
CA LEU A 144 -54.35 -34.66 -11.83
C LEU A 144 -55.62 -34.88 -10.99
N MET A 145 -55.52 -35.31 -9.73
CA MET A 145 -56.69 -35.46 -8.84
C MET A 145 -57.39 -34.12 -8.60
N VAL A 146 -56.65 -33.04 -8.36
CA VAL A 146 -57.23 -31.70 -8.17
C VAL A 146 -57.91 -31.21 -9.44
N LEU A 147 -57.29 -31.42 -10.61
CA LEU A 147 -57.88 -31.09 -11.92
C LEU A 147 -59.17 -31.89 -12.19
N LEU A 148 -59.15 -33.21 -11.97
CA LEU A 148 -60.32 -34.07 -12.15
C LEU A 148 -61.45 -33.69 -11.18
N LEU A 149 -61.14 -33.40 -9.92
CA LEU A 149 -62.13 -32.94 -8.94
C LEU A 149 -62.72 -31.60 -9.34
N SER A 150 -61.91 -30.65 -9.78
CA SER A 150 -62.39 -29.34 -10.24
C SER A 150 -63.29 -29.47 -11.48
N LEU A 151 -62.93 -30.34 -12.42
CA LEU A 151 -63.73 -30.62 -13.62
C LEU A 151 -65.04 -31.33 -13.26
N ALA A 152 -65.02 -32.28 -12.32
CA ALA A 152 -66.22 -32.96 -11.84
C ALA A 152 -67.20 -32.00 -11.15
N LEU A 153 -66.71 -31.02 -10.39
CA LEU A 153 -67.55 -30.01 -9.75
C LEU A 153 -68.12 -28.97 -10.73
N VAL A 154 -67.42 -28.67 -11.82
CA VAL A 154 -67.90 -27.77 -12.88
C VAL A 154 -68.86 -28.47 -13.84
N ALA A 155 -68.61 -29.75 -14.14
CA ALA A 155 -69.42 -30.55 -15.06
C ALA A 155 -70.66 -31.18 -14.42
N ALA A 156 -70.79 -31.12 -13.09
CA ALA A 156 -71.98 -31.59 -12.38
C ALA A 156 -72.90 -30.40 -12.02
N PRO A 157 -74.01 -30.17 -12.73
CA PRO A 157 -74.91 -29.08 -12.39
C PRO A 157 -75.70 -29.37 -11.11
N ASN A 158 -75.90 -30.65 -10.74
CA ASN A 158 -76.63 -31.10 -9.54
C ASN A 158 -76.32 -32.57 -9.22
N LEU A 159 -75.45 -32.87 -8.25
CA LEU A 159 -75.33 -34.23 -7.69
C LEU A 159 -76.41 -34.44 -6.63
N ARG A 160 -77.50 -35.12 -7.01
CA ARG A 160 -78.52 -35.65 -6.10
C ARG A 160 -77.95 -36.90 -5.42
N PRO A 161 -77.92 -37.03 -4.08
CA PRO A 161 -77.48 -38.28 -3.44
C PRO A 161 -78.63 -39.28 -3.59
N HIS A 162 -78.44 -40.30 -4.44
CA HIS A 162 -79.40 -41.40 -4.53
C HIS A 162 -79.09 -42.40 -3.42
N SER A 163 -79.95 -42.41 -2.41
CA SER A 163 -80.02 -43.46 -1.40
C SER A 163 -80.71 -44.68 -2.03
N SER A 164 -79.96 -45.77 -2.19
CA SER A 164 -80.53 -47.09 -2.44
C SER A 164 -79.78 -48.12 -1.60
N ASN A 165 -80.42 -48.42 -0.48
CA ASN A 165 -80.11 -49.50 0.44
C ASN A 165 -80.64 -50.82 -0.16
N ASN A 166 -79.80 -51.84 -0.30
CA ASN A 166 -80.17 -53.21 0.03
C ASN A 166 -78.95 -54.15 0.08
N ASN A 167 -79.00 -54.99 1.11
CA ASN A 167 -77.95 -55.82 1.70
C ASN A 167 -77.72 -57.16 0.99
N SER A 168 -76.60 -57.79 1.39
CA SER A 168 -76.23 -59.22 1.32
C SER A 168 -75.40 -59.60 0.08
N SER A 169 -74.27 -60.30 0.14
CA SER A 169 -73.69 -61.17 1.18
C SER A 169 -72.27 -61.62 0.77
N GLU A 170 -71.41 -61.81 1.79
CA GLU A 170 -70.29 -62.79 1.91
C GLU A 170 -69.18 -62.86 0.83
N LEU A 171 -67.90 -62.64 1.12
CA LEU A 171 -66.93 -63.34 2.01
C LEU A 171 -66.52 -64.77 1.58
N SER A 172 -65.34 -64.89 0.95
CA SER A 172 -64.37 -65.99 1.13
C SER A 172 -63.00 -65.54 0.62
N ARG A 173 -62.01 -65.26 1.50
CA ARG A 173 -61.00 -66.16 2.10
C ARG A 173 -59.92 -66.69 1.12
N LYS A 174 -58.68 -66.20 1.35
CA LYS A 174 -57.36 -66.88 1.46
C LYS A 174 -56.93 -67.86 0.34
N GLN A 175 -55.85 -67.57 -0.39
CA GLN A 175 -54.42 -67.92 -0.11
C GLN A 175 -54.05 -69.41 -0.36
N ASP A 176 -53.05 -69.61 -1.24
CA ASP A 176 -51.98 -70.63 -1.28
C ASP A 176 -51.80 -71.25 -2.69
N GLN A 177 -50.72 -70.92 -3.43
CA GLN A 177 -49.35 -71.47 -3.42
C GLN A 177 -49.23 -72.94 -3.87
N GLN A 178 -48.49 -73.14 -4.98
CA GLN A 178 -47.70 -74.35 -5.27
C GLN A 178 -46.64 -73.96 -6.31
N GLU A 179 -45.44 -73.55 -5.93
CA GLU A 179 -44.27 -74.38 -5.55
C GLU A 179 -43.87 -75.39 -6.64
N LYS A 180 -42.74 -75.13 -7.33
CA LYS A 180 -41.76 -76.17 -7.66
C LYS A 180 -40.36 -75.58 -7.85
N MET A 181 -39.53 -75.81 -6.82
CA MET A 181 -38.07 -75.68 -6.76
C MET A 181 -37.41 -76.89 -7.52
N PRO A 182 -36.12 -77.27 -7.36
CA PRO A 182 -34.89 -76.62 -6.88
C PRO A 182 -33.67 -76.98 -7.83
N PRO A 183 -32.39 -77.16 -7.41
CA PRO A 183 -31.27 -76.32 -7.85
C PRO A 183 -30.00 -77.17 -8.22
N LEU A 184 -28.80 -76.64 -7.88
CA LEU A 184 -27.44 -77.21 -7.82
C LEU A 184 -26.53 -76.64 -8.93
N ALA A 185 -25.34 -76.11 -8.64
CA ALA A 185 -24.60 -75.88 -7.40
C ALA A 185 -23.57 -74.76 -7.68
#